data_AF-A0A820KCU9-F1
#
_entry.id   AF-A0A820KCU9-F1
#
_cell.length_a   1.000
_cell.length_b   1.000
_cell.length_c   1.000
_cell.angle_alpha   90.00
_cell.angle_beta   90.00
_cell.angle_gamma   90.00
#
_symmetry.space_group_name_H-M   'P 1'
#
loop_
_entity.id
_entity.type
_entity.pdbx_description
1 polymer ?
#
loop_
_entity_poly.entity_id
_entity_poly.type
_entity_poly.pdbx_seq_one_letter_code
_entity_poly.pdbx_strand_id
1 'polypeptide(L)'
;KKFALDIIQNYPNDIYYKSPKSKSAFPEFRLLSHRPFPDLSTKIINDWLNKKSYRKIDKQCIVSFIFNITTSVDTLVDRFLPHDIQLFLIIRGLLSEEVLFVAMKKRYRVNYGINHNSNFNRLMAVPFRAKDVPAEKTEFGHPDTALILTQLSYYYHGLNDLQMFQCFNRLNNEEKDPESIYTEWILEENENTIPPNP
;
A
#
# COMPACT_ATOMS: atom_id res chain seq x y z
N LYS A 1 3.11 -5.71 -4.62
CA LYS A 1 3.37 -6.40 -5.91
C LYS A 1 4.76 -7.06 -5.95
N LYS A 2 5.86 -6.31 -5.86
CA LYS A 2 7.25 -6.82 -5.99
C LYS A 2 7.59 -8.12 -5.24
N PHE A 3 7.28 -8.19 -3.94
CA PHE A 3 7.63 -9.34 -3.10
C PHE A 3 6.56 -10.44 -3.01
N ALA A 4 5.42 -10.28 -3.70
CA ALA A 4 4.27 -11.16 -3.49
C ALA A 4 4.58 -12.62 -3.82
N LEU A 5 5.18 -12.87 -4.99
CA LEU A 5 5.46 -14.24 -5.46
C LEU A 5 6.50 -14.96 -4.59
N ASP A 6 7.54 -14.23 -4.17
CA ASP A 6 8.58 -14.74 -3.29
C ASP A 6 8.02 -15.11 -1.90
N ILE A 7 7.15 -14.28 -1.31
CA ILE A 7 6.47 -14.61 -0.06
C ILE A 7 5.52 -15.80 -0.21
N ILE A 8 4.80 -15.91 -1.34
CA ILE A 8 3.91 -17.06 -1.61
C ILE A 8 4.72 -18.35 -1.71
N GLN A 9 5.87 -18.31 -2.38
CA GLN A 9 6.74 -19.47 -2.52
C GLN A 9 7.22 -19.99 -1.15
N ASN A 10 7.57 -19.09 -0.24
CA ASN A 10 8.07 -19.45 1.09
C ASN A 10 6.95 -19.79 2.08
N TYR A 11 5.73 -19.26 1.88
CA TYR A 11 4.59 -19.41 2.80
C TYR A 11 3.27 -19.72 2.06
N PRO A 12 3.18 -20.82 1.30
CA PRO A 12 2.06 -21.05 0.37
C PRO A 12 0.69 -21.19 1.05
N ASN A 13 0.66 -21.64 2.31
CA ASN A 13 -0.58 -21.83 3.08
C ASN A 13 -0.96 -20.62 3.94
N ASP A 14 -0.09 -19.61 4.02
CA ASP A 14 -0.29 -18.44 4.88
C ASP A 14 -0.69 -17.19 4.09
N ILE A 15 -0.88 -17.32 2.77
CA ILE A 15 -1.16 -16.22 1.85
C ILE A 15 -2.41 -16.52 1.01
N TYR A 16 -3.31 -15.55 0.91
CA TYR A 16 -4.27 -15.50 -0.19
C TYR A 16 -3.71 -14.60 -1.28
N TYR A 17 -3.67 -15.13 -2.50
CA TYR A 17 -3.21 -14.40 -3.68
C TYR A 17 -4.15 -14.64 -4.85
N LYS A 18 -4.51 -13.56 -5.53
CA LYS A 18 -5.24 -13.59 -6.79
C LYS A 18 -4.43 -12.84 -7.82
N SER A 19 -4.01 -13.56 -8.86
CA SER A 19 -3.26 -13.00 -9.97
C SER A 19 -4.02 -11.84 -10.62
N PRO A 20 -3.32 -10.79 -11.05
CA PRO A 20 -3.95 -9.65 -11.69
C PRO A 20 -4.45 -10.05 -13.09
N LYS A 21 -5.49 -9.37 -13.58
CA LYS A 21 -6.04 -9.62 -14.92
C LYS A 21 -5.13 -9.09 -16.04
N SER A 22 -4.33 -8.08 -15.73
CA SER A 22 -3.41 -7.41 -16.64
C SER A 22 -2.06 -7.19 -15.97
N LYS A 23 -1.05 -6.78 -16.75
CA LYS A 23 0.29 -6.55 -16.21
C LYS A 23 0.33 -5.33 -15.30
N SER A 24 -0.35 -4.24 -15.63
CA SER A 24 -0.42 -3.04 -14.76
C SER A 24 -1.24 -3.31 -13.50
N ALA A 25 -2.30 -4.12 -13.58
CA ALA A 25 -3.22 -4.34 -12.47
C ALA A 25 -2.52 -4.86 -11.19
N PHE A 26 -3.00 -4.38 -10.05
CA PHE A 26 -2.47 -4.77 -8.76
C PHE A 26 -3.10 -6.10 -8.31
N PRO A 27 -2.30 -7.10 -7.88
CA PRO A 27 -2.86 -8.37 -7.41
C PRO A 27 -3.54 -8.22 -6.05
N GLU A 28 -4.63 -8.96 -5.82
CA GLU A 28 -5.15 -9.08 -4.46
C GLU A 28 -4.20 -9.99 -3.66
N PHE A 29 -3.68 -9.47 -2.56
CA PHE A 29 -2.73 -10.16 -1.69
C PHE A 29 -3.15 -9.93 -0.24
N ARG A 30 -3.25 -11.01 0.54
CA ARG A 30 -3.68 -10.95 1.94
C ARG A 30 -2.95 -11.99 2.77
N LEU A 31 -2.59 -11.63 3.99
CA LEU A 31 -1.99 -12.52 4.97
C LEU A 31 -3.07 -13.33 5.69
N LEU A 32 -2.90 -14.66 5.73
CA LEU A 32 -3.79 -15.58 6.45
C LEU A 32 -3.29 -15.84 7.88
N SER A 33 -1.98 -15.77 8.09
CA SER A 33 -1.34 -15.87 9.40
C SER A 33 -0.24 -14.82 9.55
N HIS A 34 0.30 -14.71 10.75
CA HIS A 34 1.40 -13.79 11.07
C HIS A 34 2.77 -14.26 10.54
N ARG A 35 2.95 -15.57 10.34
CA ARG A 35 4.25 -16.18 9.96
C ARG A 35 5.01 -15.48 8.82
N PRO A 36 4.38 -15.12 7.67
CA PRO A 36 5.08 -14.43 6.58
C PRO A 36 5.40 -12.95 6.86
N PHE A 37 4.79 -12.33 7.88
CA PHE A 37 4.85 -10.89 8.09
C PHE A 37 6.25 -10.38 8.45
N PRO A 38 7.04 -11.01 9.36
CA PRO A 38 8.40 -10.57 9.65
C PRO A 38 9.33 -10.57 8.42
N ASP A 39 9.21 -11.59 7.56
CA ASP A 39 9.99 -11.68 6.31
C ASP A 39 9.58 -10.58 5.32
N LEU A 40 8.26 -10.40 5.13
CA LEU A 40 7.73 -9.30 4.31
C LEU A 40 8.20 -7.93 4.82
N SER A 41 8.12 -7.68 6.13
CA SER A 41 8.57 -6.43 6.76
C SER A 41 10.07 -6.20 6.53
N THR A 42 10.88 -7.24 6.65
CA THR A 42 12.32 -7.18 6.37
C THR A 42 12.61 -6.85 4.91
N LYS A 43 11.88 -7.44 3.97
CA LYS A 43 12.01 -7.13 2.54
C LYS A 43 11.59 -5.70 2.22
N ILE A 44 10.49 -5.22 2.81
CA ILE A 44 10.01 -3.84 2.66
C ILE A 44 11.06 -2.84 3.15
N ILE A 45 11.58 -3.01 4.38
CA ILE A 45 12.55 -2.05 4.93
C ILE A 45 13.86 -2.04 4.14
N ASN A 46 14.35 -3.21 3.73
CA ASN A 46 15.58 -3.31 2.95
C ASN A 46 15.43 -2.67 1.57
N ASP A 47 14.30 -2.88 0.89
CA ASP A 47 14.01 -2.22 -0.39
C ASP A 47 13.96 -0.71 -0.27
N TRP A 48 13.28 -0.22 0.79
CA TRP A 48 13.18 1.19 1.07
C TRP A 48 14.55 1.80 1.39
N LEU A 49 15.34 1.19 2.28
CA LEU A 49 16.69 1.65 2.64
C LEU A 49 17.67 1.60 1.47
N ASN A 50 17.52 0.66 0.55
CA ASN A 50 18.38 0.56 -0.64
C ASN A 50 18.19 1.74 -1.61
N LYS A 51 17.02 2.38 -1.58
CA LYS A 51 16.72 3.60 -2.35
C LYS A 51 17.15 4.88 -1.64
N LYS A 52 17.69 4.79 -0.42
CA LYS A 52 18.11 5.93 0.40
C LYS A 52 19.63 6.00 0.52
N SER A 53 20.15 7.22 0.57
CA SER A 53 21.58 7.55 0.65
C SER A 53 22.11 7.57 2.09
N TYR A 54 21.79 6.56 2.89
CA TYR A 54 22.35 6.41 4.25
C TYR A 54 23.61 5.54 4.24
N ARG A 55 24.55 5.77 5.18
CA ARG A 55 25.74 4.91 5.33
C ARG A 55 25.32 3.51 5.80
N LYS A 56 26.12 2.49 5.51
CA LYS A 56 25.83 1.09 5.91
C LYS A 56 25.54 0.94 7.41
N ILE A 57 26.33 1.61 8.25
CA ILE A 57 26.15 1.61 9.70
C ILE A 57 24.88 2.35 10.14
N ASP A 58 24.44 3.36 9.39
CA ASP A 58 23.18 4.07 9.65
C ASP A 58 22.00 3.18 9.26
N LYS A 59 22.07 2.48 8.12
CA LYS A 59 21.03 1.52 7.70
C LYS A 59 20.80 0.44 8.76
N GLN A 60 21.88 -0.12 9.33
CA GLN A 60 21.78 -1.09 10.42
C GLN A 60 21.12 -0.49 11.68
N CYS A 61 21.52 0.73 12.05
CA CYS A 61 20.91 1.44 13.17
C CYS A 61 19.40 1.68 12.96
N ILE A 62 19.00 2.08 11.74
CA ILE A 62 17.61 2.28 11.37
C ILE A 62 16.81 0.97 11.46
N VAL A 63 17.33 -0.12 10.90
CA VAL A 63 16.67 -1.44 10.98
C VAL A 63 16.49 -1.88 12.43
N SER A 64 17.54 -1.77 13.24
CA SER A 64 17.47 -2.10 14.68
C SER A 64 16.46 -1.23 15.42
N PHE A 65 16.43 0.07 15.16
CA PHE A 65 15.47 0.99 15.77
C PHE A 65 14.03 0.66 15.37
N ILE A 66 13.80 0.34 14.09
CA ILE A 66 12.47 0.01 13.57
C ILE A 66 11.96 -1.26 14.22
N PHE A 67 12.74 -2.35 14.24
CA PHE A 67 12.28 -3.65 14.75
C PHE A 67 12.42 -3.85 16.26
N ASN A 68 13.04 -2.92 16.98
CA ASN A 68 13.10 -2.97 18.44
C ASN A 68 12.25 -1.86 19.06
N ILE A 69 11.02 -2.21 19.44
CA ILE A 69 10.03 -1.31 20.03
C ILE A 69 10.41 -0.76 21.41
N THR A 70 11.47 -1.24 22.05
CA THR A 70 11.95 -0.69 23.33
C THR A 70 13.02 0.39 23.15
N THR A 71 13.53 0.60 21.93
CA THR A 71 14.59 1.58 21.66
C THR A 71 14.02 3.00 21.71
N SER A 72 14.62 3.88 22.51
CA SER A 72 14.24 5.31 22.58
C SER A 72 14.64 6.06 21.32
N VAL A 73 13.84 7.06 20.96
CA VAL A 73 14.11 8.03 19.88
C VAL A 73 15.37 8.85 20.16
N ASP A 74 15.71 9.07 21.43
CA ASP A 74 16.90 9.84 21.84
C ASP A 74 18.19 9.29 21.22
N THR A 75 18.22 7.98 20.95
CA THR A 75 19.35 7.30 20.30
C THR A 75 19.60 7.76 18.85
N LEU A 76 18.66 8.48 18.25
CA LEU A 76 18.69 8.92 16.86
C LEU A 76 18.90 10.43 16.69
N VAL A 77 18.61 11.24 17.71
CA VAL A 77 18.50 12.71 17.60
C VAL A 77 19.81 13.35 17.14
N ASP A 78 20.96 12.86 17.61
CA ASP A 78 22.28 13.39 17.22
C ASP A 78 22.78 12.85 15.87
N ARG A 79 22.06 11.89 15.27
CA ARG A 79 22.52 11.14 14.10
C ARG A 79 21.70 11.41 12.84
N PHE A 80 20.44 11.78 12.98
CA PHE A 80 19.50 11.92 11.88
C PHE A 80 18.71 13.21 11.98
N LEU A 81 18.29 13.74 10.83
CA LEU A 81 17.44 14.93 10.81
C LEU A 81 16.06 14.60 11.39
N PRO A 82 15.36 15.59 12.01
CA PRO A 82 14.03 15.36 12.57
C PRO A 82 13.02 14.75 11.59
N HIS A 83 13.08 15.14 10.32
CA HIS A 83 12.21 14.58 9.27
C HIS A 83 12.50 13.10 9.00
N ASP A 84 13.78 12.69 9.01
CA ASP A 84 14.15 11.28 8.87
C ASP A 84 13.65 10.46 10.06
N ILE A 85 13.80 11.00 11.28
CA ILE A 85 13.33 10.35 12.52
C ILE A 85 11.81 10.16 12.50
N GLN A 86 11.05 11.16 12.06
CA GLN A 86 9.60 11.04 11.86
C GLN A 86 9.26 9.90 10.90
N LEU A 87 9.98 9.79 9.79
CA LEU A 87 9.76 8.72 8.82
C LEU A 87 10.10 7.35 9.42
N PHE A 88 11.17 7.23 10.21
CA PHE A 88 11.50 5.97 10.89
C PHE A 88 10.42 5.57 11.90
N LEU A 89 9.85 6.53 12.64
CA LEU A 89 8.74 6.28 13.56
C LEU A 89 7.48 5.82 12.84
N ILE A 90 7.15 6.43 11.69
CA ILE A 90 6.02 5.98 10.85
C ILE A 90 6.25 4.54 10.39
N ILE A 91 7.44 4.20 9.90
CA ILE A 91 7.75 2.85 9.46
C ILE A 91 7.72 1.86 10.64
N ARG A 92 8.19 2.26 11.82
CA ARG A 92 8.12 1.46 13.05
C ARG A 92 6.67 1.18 13.45
N GLY A 93 5.80 2.18 13.44
CA GLY A 93 4.36 1.97 13.69
C GLY A 93 3.72 1.06 12.64
N LEU A 94 4.10 1.24 11.36
CA LEU A 94 3.55 0.45 10.28
C LEU A 94 3.94 -1.03 10.35
N LEU A 95 5.21 -1.31 10.68
CA LEU A 95 5.78 -2.66 10.63
C LEU A 95 5.81 -3.34 12.01
N SER A 96 6.39 -2.69 13.02
CA SER A 96 6.65 -3.31 14.33
C SER A 96 5.46 -3.25 15.28
N GLU A 97 4.63 -2.20 15.17
CA GLU A 97 3.30 -2.15 15.81
C GLU A 97 2.23 -2.80 14.92
N GLU A 98 2.64 -3.47 13.84
CA GLU A 98 1.82 -4.39 13.04
C GLU A 98 0.58 -3.77 12.37
N VAL A 99 0.50 -2.44 12.23
CA VAL A 99 -0.62 -1.78 11.54
C VAL A 99 -0.79 -2.33 10.12
N LEU A 100 0.32 -2.57 9.41
CA LEU A 100 0.29 -3.17 8.08
C LEU A 100 -0.24 -4.61 8.10
N PHE A 101 0.15 -5.42 9.09
CA PHE A 101 -0.35 -6.79 9.23
C PHE A 101 -1.85 -6.81 9.45
N VAL A 102 -2.36 -5.97 10.35
CA VAL A 102 -3.78 -5.85 10.65
C VAL A 102 -4.58 -5.50 9.39
N ALA A 103 -4.11 -4.52 8.61
CA ALA A 103 -4.73 -4.15 7.35
C ALA A 103 -4.66 -5.30 6.32
N MET A 104 -3.49 -5.90 6.14
CA MET A 104 -3.23 -7.00 5.19
C MET A 104 -3.90 -8.31 5.57
N LYS A 105 -4.49 -8.44 6.76
CA LYS A 105 -5.30 -9.61 7.16
C LYS A 105 -6.77 -9.47 6.74
N LYS A 106 -7.25 -8.24 6.52
CA LYS A 106 -8.65 -7.95 6.18
C LYS A 106 -8.99 -8.42 4.77
N ARG A 107 -10.21 -8.96 4.59
CA ARG A 107 -10.72 -9.42 3.30
C ARG A 107 -11.37 -8.25 2.55
N TYR A 108 -10.85 -7.93 1.38
CA TYR A 108 -11.47 -6.98 0.47
C TYR A 108 -12.90 -7.42 0.10
N ARG A 109 -13.83 -6.46 0.01
CA ARG A 109 -15.26 -6.64 -0.26
C ARG A 109 -16.04 -7.47 0.77
N VAL A 110 -15.41 -7.85 1.89
CA VAL A 110 -16.06 -8.57 2.99
C VAL A 110 -15.88 -7.82 4.30
N ASN A 111 -14.68 -7.35 4.59
CA ASN A 111 -14.39 -6.56 5.78
C ASN A 111 -14.29 -5.06 5.46
N TYR A 112 -13.95 -4.71 4.22
CA TYR A 112 -13.78 -3.33 3.79
C TYR A 112 -13.93 -3.17 2.28
N GLY A 113 -14.11 -1.93 1.83
CA GLY A 113 -14.10 -1.55 0.42
C GLY A 113 -14.57 -0.10 0.24
N ILE A 114 -14.69 0.33 -1.02
CA ILE A 114 -15.30 1.62 -1.36
C ILE A 114 -16.83 1.49 -1.32
N ASN A 115 -17.52 2.54 -0.87
CA ASN A 115 -18.96 2.65 -1.03
C ASN A 115 -19.27 3.39 -2.34
N HIS A 116 -19.99 2.72 -3.24
CA HIS A 116 -20.35 3.25 -4.57
C HIS A 116 -21.70 3.96 -4.59
N ASN A 117 -22.37 4.11 -3.44
CA ASN A 117 -23.58 4.91 -3.33
C ASN A 117 -23.28 6.35 -3.77
N SER A 118 -24.02 6.85 -4.76
CA SER A 118 -23.81 8.20 -5.32
C SER A 118 -23.99 9.32 -4.31
N ASN A 119 -24.73 9.07 -3.22
CA ASN A 119 -24.90 10.02 -2.11
C ASN A 119 -23.79 9.90 -1.05
N PHE A 120 -22.83 8.99 -1.22
CA PHE A 120 -21.74 8.76 -0.29
C PHE A 120 -20.48 9.50 -0.74
N ASN A 121 -20.21 10.63 -0.10
CA ASN A 121 -19.19 11.59 -0.57
C ASN A 121 -17.76 11.32 -0.05
N ARG A 122 -17.54 10.26 0.75
CA ARG A 122 -16.21 9.97 1.30
C ARG A 122 -15.39 9.11 0.33
N LEU A 123 -14.23 9.61 -0.09
CA LEU A 123 -13.25 8.89 -0.92
C LEU A 123 -12.36 7.94 -0.08
N MET A 124 -12.91 7.36 0.98
CA MET A 124 -12.20 6.46 1.88
C MET A 124 -12.87 5.09 1.90
N ALA A 125 -12.07 4.05 2.16
CA ALA A 125 -12.62 2.74 2.46
C ALA A 125 -13.51 2.82 3.71
N VAL A 126 -14.56 1.99 3.73
CA VAL A 126 -15.44 1.82 4.87
C VAL A 126 -15.44 0.36 5.33
N PRO A 127 -15.76 0.08 6.60
CA PRO A 127 -16.04 -1.27 7.04
C PRO A 127 -17.25 -1.87 6.31
N PHE A 128 -17.21 -3.17 6.06
CA PHE A 128 -18.33 -3.91 5.45
C PHE A 128 -18.95 -4.83 6.52
N ARG A 129 -20.29 -4.85 6.57
CA ARG A 129 -21.05 -5.73 7.49
C ARG A 129 -21.34 -7.10 6.91
N ALA A 130 -21.32 -7.21 5.58
CA ALA A 130 -21.43 -8.44 4.82
C ALA A 130 -20.69 -8.28 3.50
N LYS A 131 -20.61 -9.36 2.72
CA LYS A 131 -20.02 -9.31 1.38
C LYS A 131 -20.73 -8.24 0.55
N ASP A 132 -19.96 -7.28 0.03
CA ASP A 132 -20.45 -6.18 -0.80
C ASP A 132 -21.48 -5.25 -0.12
N VAL A 133 -21.56 -5.28 1.22
CA VAL A 133 -22.49 -4.43 1.97
C VAL A 133 -21.71 -3.49 2.89
N PRO A 134 -21.54 -2.20 2.51
CA PRO A 134 -20.87 -1.23 3.35
C PRO A 134 -21.68 -0.92 4.61
N ALA A 135 -20.97 -0.68 5.70
CA ALA A 135 -21.53 -0.18 6.95
C ALA A 135 -21.30 1.35 7.00
N GLU A 136 -22.18 2.08 6.31
CA GLU A 136 -21.98 3.51 5.99
C GLU A 136 -21.77 4.42 7.19
N LYS A 137 -22.27 4.04 8.38
CA LYS A 137 -22.15 4.83 9.62
C LYS A 137 -20.97 4.42 10.50
N THR A 138 -20.08 3.55 10.00
CA THR A 138 -18.94 3.03 10.77
C THR A 138 -17.63 3.45 10.15
N GLU A 139 -16.60 3.53 10.98
CA GLU A 139 -15.24 3.89 10.61
C GLU A 139 -14.26 2.87 11.20
N PHE A 140 -13.04 2.84 10.70
CA PHE A 140 -12.00 2.02 11.28
C PHE A 140 -11.49 2.66 12.58
N GLY A 141 -11.28 1.85 13.62
CA GLY A 141 -10.80 2.35 14.91
C GLY A 141 -9.38 2.91 14.89
N HIS A 142 -8.63 2.76 13.80
CA HIS A 142 -7.28 3.29 13.63
C HIS A 142 -7.16 4.03 12.28
N PRO A 143 -6.76 5.32 12.26
CA PRO A 143 -6.68 6.10 11.02
C PRO A 143 -5.68 5.52 10.02
N ASP A 144 -4.52 5.04 10.47
CA ASP A 144 -3.54 4.42 9.55
C ASP A 144 -4.07 3.15 8.88
N THR A 145 -4.89 2.36 9.59
CA THR A 145 -5.58 1.21 8.96
C THR A 145 -6.56 1.70 7.90
N ALA A 146 -7.32 2.77 8.17
CA ALA A 146 -8.22 3.37 7.18
C ALA A 146 -7.46 3.82 5.93
N LEU A 147 -6.30 4.45 6.09
CA LEU A 147 -5.46 4.91 5.00
C LEU A 147 -4.96 3.75 4.13
N ILE A 148 -4.41 2.70 4.74
CA ILE A 148 -3.92 1.52 4.02
C ILE A 148 -5.07 0.82 3.28
N LEU A 149 -6.19 0.58 3.97
CA LEU A 149 -7.36 -0.09 3.38
C LEU A 149 -7.99 0.75 2.26
N THR A 150 -7.91 2.07 2.33
CA THR A 150 -8.33 2.99 1.25
C THR A 150 -7.46 2.77 0.01
N GLN A 151 -6.13 2.83 0.16
CA GLN A 151 -5.20 2.59 -0.94
C GLN A 151 -5.41 1.20 -1.56
N LEU A 152 -5.52 0.16 -0.74
CA LEU A 152 -5.80 -1.20 -1.22
C LEU A 152 -7.13 -1.29 -1.97
N SER A 153 -8.17 -0.60 -1.49
CA SER A 153 -9.48 -0.62 -2.16
C SER A 153 -9.39 -0.01 -3.56
N TYR A 154 -8.69 1.10 -3.73
CA TYR A 154 -8.48 1.71 -5.04
C TYR A 154 -7.53 0.89 -5.93
N TYR A 155 -6.51 0.23 -5.37
CA TYR A 155 -5.66 -0.68 -6.13
C TYR A 155 -6.42 -1.91 -6.65
N TYR A 156 -7.41 -2.41 -5.89
CA TYR A 156 -8.18 -3.59 -6.30
C TYR A 156 -9.40 -3.26 -7.15
N HIS A 157 -10.05 -2.12 -6.90
CA HIS A 157 -11.22 -1.67 -7.65
C HIS A 157 -10.86 -0.95 -8.95
N GLY A 158 -9.80 -0.14 -8.92
CA GLY A 158 -9.57 0.91 -9.91
C GLY A 158 -10.34 2.20 -9.58
N LEU A 159 -10.28 3.15 -10.50
CA LEU A 159 -11.06 4.37 -10.48
C LEU A 159 -12.29 4.20 -11.37
N ASN A 160 -13.39 4.89 -11.04
CA ASN A 160 -14.52 5.00 -11.97
C ASN A 160 -14.25 6.08 -13.04
N ASP A 161 -15.07 6.11 -14.09
CA ASP A 161 -14.88 7.01 -15.23
C ASP A 161 -14.78 8.50 -14.83
N LEU A 162 -15.60 8.92 -13.86
CA LEU A 162 -15.56 10.30 -13.35
C LEU A 162 -14.24 10.60 -12.64
N GLN A 163 -13.80 9.70 -11.76
CA GLN A 163 -12.53 9.82 -11.04
C GLN A 163 -11.33 9.77 -12.00
N MET A 164 -11.41 8.95 -13.04
CA MET A 164 -10.39 8.85 -14.08
C MET A 164 -10.32 10.14 -14.90
N PHE A 165 -11.46 10.70 -15.32
CA PHE A 165 -11.51 12.00 -16.01
C PHE A 165 -10.96 13.14 -15.14
N GLN A 166 -11.29 13.14 -13.84
CA GLN A 166 -10.71 14.08 -12.88
C GLN A 166 -9.19 13.91 -12.76
N CYS A 167 -8.70 12.67 -12.75
CA CYS A 167 -7.27 12.38 -12.70
C CYS A 167 -6.55 12.92 -13.94
N PHE A 168 -7.08 12.69 -15.14
CA PHE A 168 -6.50 13.20 -16.39
C PHE A 168 -6.52 14.72 -16.48
N ASN A 169 -7.62 15.36 -16.06
CA ASN A 169 -7.68 16.83 -16.02
C ASN A 169 -6.65 17.42 -15.07
N ARG A 170 -6.47 16.82 -13.88
CA ARG A 170 -5.45 17.27 -12.93
C ARG A 170 -4.07 17.07 -13.49
N LEU A 171 -3.78 15.89 -14.04
CA LEU A 171 -2.50 15.60 -14.68
C LEU A 171 -2.18 16.64 -15.76
N ASN A 172 -3.12 16.92 -16.65
CA ASN A 172 -2.95 17.90 -17.73
C ASN A 172 -2.73 19.34 -17.23
N ASN A 173 -3.33 19.71 -16.10
CA ASN A 173 -3.31 21.09 -15.61
C ASN A 173 -2.18 21.37 -14.59
N GLU A 174 -1.78 20.36 -13.81
CA GLU A 174 -0.90 20.52 -12.66
C GLU A 174 0.52 19.98 -12.92
N GLU A 175 0.68 18.96 -13.79
CA GLU A 175 1.98 18.37 -14.08
C GLU A 175 2.73 19.13 -15.18
N LYS A 176 4.07 19.17 -15.05
CA LYS A 176 4.93 19.87 -16.03
C LYS A 176 5.05 19.14 -17.36
N ASP A 177 4.98 17.81 -17.32
CA ASP A 177 5.11 16.93 -18.50
C ASP A 177 4.11 15.77 -18.41
N PRO A 178 2.82 16.02 -18.68
CA PRO A 178 1.77 15.00 -18.61
C PRO A 178 1.97 13.86 -19.61
N GLU A 179 2.53 14.16 -20.79
CA GLU A 179 2.74 13.18 -21.88
C GLU A 179 3.74 12.09 -21.51
N SER A 180 4.81 12.45 -20.80
CA SER A 180 5.77 11.47 -20.29
C SER A 180 5.12 10.49 -19.30
N ILE A 181 4.21 10.97 -18.46
CA ILE A 181 3.48 10.12 -17.49
C ILE A 181 2.51 9.18 -18.24
N TYR A 182 1.77 9.69 -19.22
CA TYR A 182 0.92 8.83 -20.06
C TYR A 182 1.73 7.75 -20.78
N THR A 183 2.89 8.13 -21.33
CA THR A 183 3.81 7.20 -21.99
C THR A 183 4.29 6.11 -21.02
N GLU A 184 4.68 6.48 -19.79
CA GLU A 184 5.04 5.51 -18.75
C GLU A 184 3.91 4.52 -18.48
N TRP A 185 2.68 5.00 -18.28
CA TRP A 185 1.52 4.14 -18.00
C TRP A 185 1.21 3.18 -19.15
N ILE A 186 1.32 3.64 -20.41
CA ILE A 186 1.12 2.80 -21.59
C ILE A 186 2.21 1.72 -21.68
N LEU A 187 3.48 2.07 -21.40
CA LEU A 187 4.61 1.13 -21.43
C LEU A 187 4.54 0.07 -20.31
N GLU A 188 3.83 0.33 -19.22
CA GLU A 188 3.61 -0.68 -18.18
C GLU A 188 2.69 -1.82 -18.65
N GLU A 189 1.80 -1.55 -19.61
CA GLU A 189 0.81 -2.49 -20.14
C GLU A 189 1.40 -3.37 -21.27
N ASN A 190 0.67 -4.39 -21.71
CA ASN A 190 1.08 -5.21 -22.85
C ASN A 190 0.38 -4.70 -24.12
N GLU A 191 1.05 -4.72 -25.27
CA GLU A 191 0.44 -4.32 -26.56
C GLU A 191 -0.86 -5.09 -26.87
N ASN A 192 -0.97 -6.33 -26.40
CA ASN A 192 -2.14 -7.19 -26.61
C ASN A 192 -3.39 -6.80 -25.78
N THR A 193 -3.25 -5.92 -24.79
CA THR A 193 -4.35 -5.45 -23.94
C THR A 193 -4.75 -4.01 -24.22
N ILE A 194 -4.01 -3.32 -25.09
CA ILE A 194 -4.36 -2.00 -25.58
C ILE A 194 -5.38 -2.20 -26.72
N PRO A 195 -6.62 -1.71 -26.61
CA PRO A 195 -7.54 -1.77 -27.75
C PRO A 195 -6.94 -1.00 -28.93
N PRO A 196 -7.05 -1.51 -30.17
CA PRO A 196 -6.52 -0.82 -31.34
C PRO A 196 -7.13 0.58 -31.45
N ASN A 197 -6.32 1.55 -31.87
CA ASN A 197 -6.76 2.93 -32.04
C ASN A 197 -7.97 2.95 -33.00
N PRO A 198 -9.08 3.64 -32.65
CA PRO A 198 -10.26 3.75 -33.51
C PRO A 198 -9.97 4.51 -34.80
#